data_AF-A0A914EKD7-F1
#
_entry.id   AF-A0A914EKD7-F1
#
_cell.length_a   1.000
_cell.length_b   1.000
_cell.length_c   1.000
_cell.angle_alpha   90.00
_cell.angle_beta   90.00
_cell.angle_gamma   90.00
#
_symmetry.space_group_name_H-M   'P 1'
#
loop_
_entity.id
_entity.type
_entity.pdbx_description
1 polymer ?
#
loop_
_entity_poly.entity_id
_entity_poly.type
_entity_poly.pdbx_seq_one_letter_code
_entity_poly.pdbx_strand_id
1 'polypeptide(L)'
;MHQGGIPKQKISRLLDIPLTTVVFVKQGVKIDRYVYMGMLEDHLIPWAREHFDDTDWCFQQDSAPEHKAFETQEWLAEECPLISFQETTDL
;
A
#
# COMPACT_ATOMS: atom_id res chain seq x y z
N MET A 1 32.59 -1.88 -19.35
CA MET A 1 32.71 -1.50 -17.93
C MET A 1 32.20 -0.08 -17.74
N HIS A 2 30.96 0.07 -17.28
CA HIS A 2 30.52 1.29 -16.62
C HIS A 2 29.34 0.92 -15.72
N GLN A 3 29.59 0.84 -14.41
CA GLN A 3 28.56 0.63 -13.40
C GLN A 3 27.86 1.97 -13.15
N GLY A 4 26.64 2.13 -13.64
CA GLY A 4 25.75 3.21 -13.23
C GLY A 4 25.04 2.82 -11.95
N GLY A 5 25.71 2.97 -10.80
CA GLY A 5 25.07 2.80 -9.50
C GLY A 5 23.96 3.85 -9.32
N ILE A 6 22.79 3.40 -8.86
CA ILE A 6 21.68 4.31 -8.52
C ILE A 6 22.18 5.28 -7.43
N PRO A 7 22.04 6.61 -7.62
CA PRO A 7 22.55 7.59 -6.66
C PRO A 7 21.88 7.41 -5.30
N LYS A 8 22.71 7.23 -4.26
CA LYS A 8 22.31 7.00 -2.85
C LYS A 8 21.39 8.08 -2.26
N GLN A 9 21.29 9.23 -2.92
CA GLN A 9 20.45 10.36 -2.53
C GLN A 9 18.95 10.14 -2.78
N LYS A 10 18.56 9.15 -3.60
CA LYS A 10 17.15 8.83 -3.82
C LYS A 10 16.54 7.95 -2.71
N ILE A 11 17.39 7.35 -1.87
CA ILE A 11 17.00 6.39 -0.83
C ILE A 11 16.64 7.11 0.50
N SER A 12 17.09 8.36 0.69
CA SER A 12 16.89 9.08 1.95
C SER A 12 15.43 9.46 2.22
N ARG A 13 14.59 9.69 1.19
CA ARG A 13 13.17 9.99 1.40
C ARG A 13 12.34 8.80 1.90
N LEU A 14 12.81 7.56 1.70
CA LEU A 14 12.06 6.36 2.09
C LEU A 14 12.19 6.03 3.59
N LEU A 15 13.20 6.61 4.27
CA LEU A 15 13.51 6.31 5.68
C LEU A 15 12.96 7.35 6.67
N ASP A 16 12.51 8.51 6.16
CA ASP A 16 11.97 9.60 6.99
C ASP A 16 10.43 9.56 7.08
N ILE A 17 9.79 8.67 6.33
CA ILE A 17 8.34 8.44 6.44
C ILE A 17 8.14 7.42 7.57
N PRO A 18 7.51 7.81 8.70
CA PRO A 18 7.33 6.90 9.82
C PRO A 18 6.55 5.66 9.37
N LEU A 19 6.97 4.49 9.84
CA LEU A 19 6.20 3.26 9.64
C LEU A 19 4.77 3.50 10.13
N THR A 20 3.80 3.04 9.35
CA THR A 20 2.41 3.03 9.78
C THR A 20 2.25 2.19 11.06
N THR A 21 1.16 2.40 11.77
CA THR A 21 0.83 1.54 12.92
C THR A 21 0.53 0.13 12.42
N VAL A 22 1.13 -0.88 13.05
CA VAL A 22 0.75 -2.29 12.81
C VAL A 22 -0.67 -2.50 13.31
N VAL A 23 -1.58 -2.83 12.38
CA VAL A 23 -2.99 -3.09 12.68
C VAL A 23 -3.17 -4.58 12.99
N PHE A 24 -3.72 -4.88 14.17
CA PHE A 24 -4.00 -6.26 14.58
C PHE A 24 -5.44 -6.63 14.28
N VAL A 25 -5.61 -7.70 13.51
CA VAL A 25 -6.92 -8.29 13.23
C VAL A 25 -7.25 -9.27 14.35
N LYS A 26 -8.50 -9.22 14.84
CA LYS A 26 -8.98 -10.17 15.84
C LYS A 26 -8.86 -11.62 15.33
N GLN A 27 -8.36 -12.51 16.19
CA GLN A 27 -8.24 -13.92 15.87
C GLN A 27 -9.58 -14.51 15.41
N GLY A 28 -9.53 -15.30 14.33
CA GLY A 28 -10.69 -15.96 13.74
C GLY A 28 -11.47 -15.11 12.72
N VAL A 29 -11.10 -13.83 12.53
CA VAL A 29 -11.64 -13.03 11.43
C VAL A 29 -10.99 -13.49 10.13
N LYS A 30 -11.83 -13.86 9.16
CA LYS A 30 -11.39 -14.04 7.77
C LYS A 30 -11.34 -12.67 7.13
N ILE A 31 -10.17 -12.29 6.62
CA ILE A 31 -10.04 -11.10 5.77
C ILE A 31 -10.68 -11.44 4.43
N ASP A 32 -11.77 -10.75 4.12
CA ASP A 32 -12.32 -10.69 2.78
C ASP A 32 -12.12 -9.27 2.23
N ARG A 33 -12.62 -9.02 1.02
CA ARG A 33 -12.51 -7.72 0.37
C ARG A 33 -13.07 -6.55 1.19
N TYR A 34 -14.17 -6.75 1.91
CA TYR A 34 -14.81 -5.67 2.67
C TYR A 34 -14.06 -5.37 3.96
N VAL A 35 -13.62 -6.42 4.67
CA VAL A 35 -12.77 -6.25 5.85
C VAL A 35 -11.45 -5.59 5.46
N TYR A 36 -10.87 -5.97 4.31
CA TYR A 36 -9.66 -5.36 3.80
C TYR A 36 -9.82 -3.87 3.47
N MET A 37 -10.82 -3.51 2.66
CA MET A 37 -11.11 -2.10 2.34
C MET A 37 -11.36 -1.26 3.59
N GLY A 38 -12.14 -1.76 4.55
CA GLY A 38 -12.38 -1.05 5.81
C GLY A 38 -11.10 -0.79 6.61
N MET A 39 -10.17 -1.76 6.67
CA MET A 39 -8.88 -1.53 7.32
C MET A 39 -8.03 -0.45 6.61
N LEU A 40 -8.08 -0.39 5.27
CA LEU A 40 -7.38 0.64 4.52
C LEU A 40 -8.02 2.02 4.72
N GLU A 41 -9.34 2.09 4.69
CA GLU A 41 -10.11 3.31 4.94
C GLU A 41 -9.84 3.87 6.35
N ASP A 42 -9.81 3.00 7.37
CA ASP A 42 -9.62 3.41 8.77
C ASP A 42 -8.18 3.80 9.09
N HIS A 43 -7.19 3.25 8.37
CA HIS A 43 -5.78 3.37 8.77
C HIS A 43 -4.85 3.90 7.68
N LEU A 44 -4.93 3.38 6.45
CA LEU A 44 -4.03 3.78 5.37
C LEU A 44 -4.37 5.19 4.87
N ILE A 45 -5.63 5.44 4.53
CA ILE A 45 -6.03 6.69 3.88
C ILE A 45 -5.80 7.91 4.78
N PRO A 46 -6.19 7.92 6.08
CA PRO A 46 -5.91 9.04 6.96
C PRO A 46 -4.40 9.28 7.12
N TRP A 47 -3.62 8.20 7.26
CA TRP A 47 -2.17 8.30 7.38
C TRP A 47 -1.53 8.85 6.10
N ALA A 48 -1.97 8.38 4.93
CA ALA A 48 -1.46 8.86 3.64
C ALA A 48 -1.77 10.35 3.43
N ARG A 49 -2.99 10.79 3.76
CA ARG A 49 -3.38 12.21 3.70
C ARG A 49 -2.54 13.08 4.64
N GLU A 50 -2.24 12.61 5.85
CA GLU A 50 -1.39 13.32 6.80
C GLU A 50 0.07 13.44 6.32
N HIS A 51 0.61 12.43 5.63
CA HIS A 51 2.04 12.34 5.34
C HIS A 51 2.43 12.75 3.91
N PHE A 52 1.54 12.59 2.94
CA PHE A 52 1.80 12.92 1.54
C PHE A 52 1.10 14.20 1.10
N ASP A 53 0.08 14.67 1.83
CA ASP A 53 -0.67 15.89 1.52
C ASP A 53 -1.07 15.91 0.02
N ASP A 54 -0.71 16.96 -0.73
CA ASP A 54 -0.96 17.07 -2.18
C ASP A 54 0.06 16.32 -3.07
N THR A 55 0.97 15.53 -2.50
CA THR A 55 1.99 14.81 -3.26
C THR A 55 1.49 13.43 -3.69
N ASP A 56 1.64 13.11 -4.99
CA ASP A 56 1.36 11.77 -5.50
C ASP A 56 2.16 10.70 -4.75
N TRP A 57 1.46 9.65 -4.32
CA TRP A 57 2.03 8.46 -3.67
C TRP A 57 1.54 7.19 -4.36
N CYS A 58 2.21 6.08 -4.10
CA CYS A 58 1.85 4.79 -4.69
C CYS A 58 1.53 3.80 -3.59
N PHE A 59 0.32 3.23 -3.61
CA PHE A 59 -0.03 2.11 -2.77
C PHE A 59 0.48 0.81 -3.40
N GLN A 60 1.40 0.12 -2.74
CA GLN A 60 1.92 -1.16 -3.21
C GLN A 60 1.50 -2.29 -2.28
N GLN A 61 0.91 -3.34 -2.86
CA GLN A 61 0.42 -4.53 -2.14
C GLN A 61 0.70 -5.81 -2.93
N ASP A 62 0.57 -6.98 -2.29
CA ASP A 62 0.63 -8.26 -2.97
C ASP A 62 -0.65 -8.57 -3.77
N SER A 63 -0.64 -9.67 -4.50
CA SER A 63 -1.72 -10.10 -5.40
C SER A 63 -2.73 -11.06 -4.75
N ALA A 64 -2.88 -11.09 -3.42
CA ALA A 64 -3.86 -11.94 -2.77
C ALA A 64 -5.28 -11.73 -3.34
N PRO A 65 -6.15 -12.78 -3.37
CA PRO A 65 -7.46 -12.70 -4.01
C PRO A 65 -8.34 -11.55 -3.52
N GLU A 66 -8.29 -11.24 -2.23
CA GLU A 66 -9.02 -10.15 -1.60
C GLU A 66 -8.50 -8.77 -2.06
N HIS A 67 -7.19 -8.65 -2.29
CA HIS A 67 -6.54 -7.42 -2.75
C HIS A 67 -6.81 -7.15 -4.24
N LYS A 68 -6.92 -8.21 -5.03
CA LYS A 68 -7.26 -8.17 -6.47
C LYS A 68 -8.77 -8.28 -6.74
N ALA A 69 -9.63 -8.32 -5.73
CA ALA A 69 -11.08 -8.32 -5.94
C ALA A 69 -11.52 -7.07 -6.75
N PHE A 70 -12.51 -7.22 -7.62
CA PHE A 70 -12.97 -6.13 -8.50
C PHE A 70 -13.38 -4.91 -7.67
N GLU A 71 -14.18 -5.12 -6.62
CA GLU A 71 -14.65 -4.06 -5.74
C GLU A 71 -13.50 -3.36 -5.00
N THR A 72 -12.45 -4.11 -4.63
CA THR A 72 -11.26 -3.53 -4.00
C THR A 72 -10.45 -2.68 -4.98
N GLN A 73 -10.32 -3.11 -6.24
CA GLN A 73 -9.64 -2.33 -7.26
C GLN A 73 -10.41 -1.06 -7.62
N GLU A 74 -11.74 -1.14 -7.73
CA GLU A 74 -12.62 -0.01 -7.99
C GLU A 74 -12.50 1.03 -6.87
N TRP A 75 -12.62 0.61 -5.61
CA TRP A 75 -12.46 1.49 -4.45
C TRP A 75 -11.05 2.12 -4.36
N LEU A 76 -10.00 1.34 -4.59
CA LEU A 76 -8.63 1.85 -4.56
C LEU A 76 -8.35 2.88 -5.68
N ALA A 77 -9.01 2.77 -6.83
CA ALA A 77 -8.88 3.75 -7.90
C ALA A 77 -9.51 5.12 -7.55
N GLU A 78 -10.44 5.14 -6.58
CA GLU A 78 -11.05 6.38 -6.07
C GLU A 78 -10.23 6.98 -4.93
N GLU A 79 -9.63 6.15 -4.07
CA GLU A 79 -8.95 6.61 -2.84
C GLU A 79 -7.44 6.80 -2.98
N CYS A 80 -6.78 6.11 -3.92
CA CYS A 80 -5.33 6.15 -4.11
C CYS A 80 -4.97 6.82 -5.44
N PRO A 81 -3.97 7.73 -5.47
CA PRO A 81 -3.55 8.36 -6.72
C PRO A 81 -2.84 7.38 -7.67
N LEU A 82 -2.08 6.42 -7.13
CA LEU A 82 -1.44 5.35 -7.89
C LEU A 82 -1.48 4.03 -7.11
N ILE A 83 -1.70 2.92 -7.82
CA ILE A 83 -1.71 1.56 -7.25
C ILE A 83 -0.73 0.64 -7.98
N SER A 84 -0.06 -0.24 -7.23
CA SER A 84 0.86 -1.25 -7.75
C SER A 84 0.59 -2.59 -7.08
N PHE A 85 0.41 -3.62 -7.88
CA PHE A 85 0.33 -5.01 -7.42
C PHE A 85 1.67 -5.70 -7.66
N GLN A 86 2.23 -6.30 -6.62
CA GLN A 86 3.32 -7.24 -6.78
C GLN A 86 2.73 -8.61 -7.11
N GLU A 87 3.15 -9.20 -8.22
CA GLU A 87 2.79 -10.58 -8.54
C GLU A 87 3.38 -11.51 -7.47
N THR A 88 2.53 -12.32 -6.85
CA THR A 88 2.99 -13.39 -5.98
C THR A 88 3.53 -14.49 -6.89
N THR A 89 4.85 -14.59 -7.03
CA THR A 89 5.43 -15.83 -7.53
C THR A 89 5.17 -16.89 -6.47
N ASP A 90 4.31 -17.86 -6.79
CA ASP A 90 4.15 -19.06 -5.98
C ASP A 90 5.55 -19.66 -5.75
N LEU A 91 6.00 -19.66 -4.49
CA LEU A 91 7.23 -20.34 -4.05
C LEU A 91 6.98 -21.85 -3.94
#